data_AF-A0A7J8XGX0-F1
#
_entry.id   AF-A0A7J8XGX0-F1
#
_cell.length_a   1.000
_cell.length_b   1.000
_cell.length_c   1.000
_cell.angle_alpha   90.00
_cell.angle_beta   90.00
_cell.angle_gamma   90.00
#
_symmetry.space_group_name_H-M   'P 1'
#
loop_
_entity.id
_entity.type
_entity.pdbx_description
1 polymer ?
#
loop_
_entity_poly.entity_id
_entity_poly.type
_entity_poly.pdbx_seq_one_letter_code
_entity_poly.pdbx_strand_id
1 'polypeptide(L)'
;MFVIILTTNEVGVTLAAIIITLLNELPLEYLKICIRIAQLKEQECQAAVEDVMYMLIFYKFSDLRVPLVPKLSRCMYNCRLEIWPSKDWELESIHSIEVLEVVRDHISAVIGLRADSSVTDNWATTEIQQLHLGRLYAASILYGYFLKSASSRHQLERCLTLVHQKRLNHRNSLQFLDLLPCGIKSLVLGRFSDVQSVPLGQGPGRQEKDLEELRCYVMGFDPETLQRCAKPRSKEAAHLIERHSCALFGDEQTGIPQTDEVIRTSFSSLKRLVLEAVAFGSFLWDIEEYVDTVYKLKDN
;
A
#
# COMPACT_ATOMS: atom_id res chain seq x y z
N MET A 1 13.29 -36.83 -11.83
CA MET A 1 14.57 -37.06 -11.13
C MET A 1 14.61 -36.09 -9.95
N PHE A 2 14.11 -36.49 -8.78
CA PHE A 2 14.15 -35.67 -7.57
C PHE A 2 15.14 -36.29 -6.59
N VAL A 3 16.20 -35.55 -6.27
CA VAL A 3 17.23 -35.93 -5.30
C VAL A 3 16.86 -35.25 -3.98
N ILE A 4 16.41 -36.02 -3.00
CA ILE A 4 16.23 -35.57 -1.62
C ILE A 4 17.46 -36.02 -0.85
N ILE A 5 18.23 -35.05 -0.33
CA ILE A 5 19.44 -35.29 0.46
C ILE A 5 19.02 -35.81 1.83
N LEU A 6 19.40 -37.05 2.15
CA LEU A 6 19.06 -37.75 3.40
C LEU A 6 20.11 -37.49 4.48
N THR A 7 19.66 -37.10 5.68
CA THR A 7 20.47 -37.07 6.89
C THR A 7 20.67 -38.48 7.45
N THR A 8 21.90 -38.78 7.87
CA THR A 8 22.44 -40.08 8.27
C THR A 8 21.91 -40.59 9.62
N ASN A 9 20.71 -41.14 9.64
CA ASN A 9 20.26 -42.05 10.70
C ASN A 9 19.53 -43.24 10.04
N GLU A 10 19.80 -44.48 10.46
CA GLU A 10 19.23 -45.70 9.85
C GLU A 10 17.70 -45.67 9.77
N VAL A 11 17.05 -45.03 10.74
CA VAL A 11 15.58 -44.80 10.77
C VAL A 11 15.13 -43.85 9.66
N GLY A 12 15.92 -42.81 9.35
CA GLY A 12 15.63 -41.87 8.26
C GLY A 12 15.78 -42.50 6.88
N VAL A 13 16.75 -43.42 6.72
CA VAL A 13 16.96 -44.17 5.46
C VAL A 13 15.81 -45.15 5.21
N THR A 14 15.34 -45.85 6.23
CA THR A 14 14.19 -46.75 6.12
C THR A 14 12.88 -46.00 5.88
N LEU A 15 12.65 -44.87 6.57
CA LEU A 15 11.46 -44.05 6.32
C LEU A 15 11.45 -43.50 4.89
N ALA A 16 12.60 -43.03 4.39
CA ALA A 16 12.73 -42.52 3.03
C ALA A 16 12.53 -43.62 1.98
N ALA A 17 13.09 -44.81 2.20
CA ALA A 17 12.86 -45.96 1.33
C ALA A 17 11.37 -46.33 1.29
N ILE A 18 10.69 -46.38 2.45
CA ILE A 18 9.26 -46.65 2.54
C ILE A 18 8.44 -45.57 1.81
N ILE A 19 8.76 -44.28 2.00
CA ILE A 19 8.08 -43.17 1.31
C ILE A 19 8.30 -43.26 -0.21
N ILE A 20 9.50 -43.58 -0.67
CA ILE A 20 9.81 -43.74 -2.10
C ILE A 20 9.08 -44.94 -2.71
N THR A 21 9.03 -46.08 -2.01
CA THR A 21 8.29 -47.27 -2.45
C THR A 21 6.79 -46.99 -2.50
N LEU A 22 6.24 -46.34 -1.48
CA LEU A 22 4.83 -45.94 -1.46
C LEU A 22 4.48 -44.90 -2.54
N LEU A 23 5.37 -43.95 -2.84
CA LEU A 23 5.19 -42.97 -3.91
C LEU A 23 5.27 -43.58 -5.31
N ASN A 24 6.11 -44.61 -5.50
CA ASN A 24 6.21 -45.34 -6.77
C ASN A 24 5.03 -46.30 -7.04
N GLU A 25 4.34 -46.74 -5.99
CA GLU A 25 3.16 -47.62 -6.06
C GLU A 25 1.84 -46.83 -6.26
N LEU A 26 1.85 -45.50 -6.04
CA LEU A 26 0.66 -44.67 -6.23
C LEU A 26 0.40 -44.46 -7.73
N PRO A 27 -0.83 -44.75 -8.23
CA PRO A 27 -1.16 -44.55 -9.63
C PRO A 27 -0.94 -43.08 -10.01
N LEU A 28 -0.42 -42.84 -11.21
CA LEU A 28 -0.07 -41.51 -11.75
C LEU A 28 -1.24 -40.50 -11.65
N GLU A 29 -2.47 -41.00 -11.59
CA GLU A 29 -3.70 -40.25 -11.35
C GLU A 29 -3.82 -39.70 -9.92
N TYR A 30 -3.40 -40.46 -8.90
CA TYR A 30 -3.37 -40.02 -7.50
C TYR A 30 -2.37 -38.87 -7.31
N LEU A 31 -1.19 -38.96 -7.94
CA LEU A 31 -0.19 -37.89 -7.89
C LEU A 31 -0.72 -36.59 -8.53
N LYS A 32 -1.44 -36.69 -9.67
CA LYS A 32 -2.11 -35.53 -10.30
C LYS A 32 -3.15 -34.90 -9.38
N ILE A 33 -3.93 -35.72 -8.66
CA ILE A 33 -4.90 -35.23 -7.68
C ILE A 33 -4.20 -34.49 -6.54
N CYS A 34 -3.13 -35.05 -5.96
CA CYS A 34 -2.37 -34.40 -4.90
C CYS A 34 -1.79 -33.04 -5.32
N ILE A 35 -1.22 -32.96 -6.53
CA ILE A 35 -0.72 -31.69 -7.10
C ILE A 35 -1.86 -30.69 -7.22
N ARG A 36 -3.03 -31.11 -7.74
CA ARG A 36 -4.19 -30.23 -7.89
C ARG A 36 -4.73 -29.74 -6.54
N ILE A 37 -4.79 -30.62 -5.54
CA ILE A 37 -5.19 -30.27 -4.17
C ILE A 37 -4.22 -29.24 -3.59
N ALA A 38 -2.91 -29.45 -3.73
CA ALA A 38 -1.91 -28.51 -3.26
C ALA A 38 -2.05 -27.12 -3.92
N GLN A 39 -2.25 -27.08 -5.24
CA GLN A 39 -2.51 -25.83 -5.97
C GLN A 39 -3.78 -25.12 -5.48
N LEU A 40 -4.87 -25.86 -5.26
CA LEU A 40 -6.11 -25.28 -4.74
C LEU A 40 -5.93 -24.74 -3.32
N LYS A 41 -5.24 -25.50 -2.46
CA LYS A 41 -4.91 -25.06 -1.09
C LYS A 41 -4.05 -23.80 -1.07
N GLU A 42 -3.12 -23.71 -2.00
CA GLU A 42 -2.27 -22.53 -2.15
C GLU A 42 -3.08 -21.30 -2.60
N GLN A 43 -4.05 -21.48 -3.51
CA GLN A 43 -4.97 -20.42 -3.92
C GLN A 43 -5.93 -19.99 -2.79
N GLU A 44 -6.47 -20.95 -2.03
CA GLU A 44 -7.29 -20.67 -0.84
C GLU A 44 -6.50 -19.89 0.21
N CYS A 45 -5.24 -20.27 0.43
CA CYS A 45 -4.34 -19.55 1.35
C CYS A 45 -4.08 -18.12 0.88
N GLN A 46 -3.77 -17.94 -0.42
CA GLN A 46 -3.57 -16.63 -1.01
C GLN A 46 -4.81 -15.73 -0.81
N ALA A 47 -6.00 -16.25 -1.10
CA ALA A 47 -7.25 -15.50 -0.90
C ALA A 47 -7.48 -15.14 0.57
N ALA A 48 -7.20 -16.05 1.51
CA ALA A 48 -7.32 -15.76 2.94
C ALA A 48 -6.33 -14.67 3.40
N VAL A 49 -5.11 -14.64 2.84
CA VAL A 49 -4.14 -13.58 3.15
C VAL A 49 -4.58 -12.24 2.57
N GLU A 50 -5.12 -12.22 1.34
CA GLU A 50 -5.74 -11.02 0.76
C GLU A 50 -6.85 -10.47 1.66
N ASP A 51 -7.72 -11.34 2.18
CA ASP A 51 -8.79 -10.95 3.11
C ASP A 51 -8.22 -10.36 4.41
N VAL A 52 -7.15 -10.94 4.97
CA VAL A 52 -6.45 -10.38 6.13
C VAL A 52 -5.88 -9.00 5.83
N MET A 53 -5.20 -8.83 4.69
CA MET A 53 -4.66 -7.54 4.25
C MET A 53 -5.78 -6.50 4.12
N TYR A 54 -6.90 -6.87 3.51
CA TYR A 54 -8.05 -5.99 3.35
C TYR A 54 -8.64 -5.59 4.71
N MET A 55 -8.78 -6.54 5.65
CA MET A 55 -9.28 -6.25 7.00
C MET A 55 -8.35 -5.31 7.77
N LEU A 56 -7.03 -5.41 7.58
CA LEU A 56 -6.07 -4.49 8.18
C LEU A 56 -6.19 -3.09 7.57
N ILE A 57 -6.39 -2.97 6.25
CA ILE A 57 -6.64 -1.67 5.60
C ILE A 57 -7.95 -1.08 6.12
N PHE A 58 -9.02 -1.87 6.16
CA PHE A 58 -10.31 -1.46 6.71
C PHE A 58 -10.16 -0.96 8.15
N TYR A 59 -9.38 -1.65 8.98
CA TYR A 59 -9.09 -1.22 10.35
C TYR A 59 -8.38 0.15 10.38
N LYS A 60 -7.41 0.41 9.49
CA LYS A 60 -6.75 1.74 9.41
C LYS A 60 -7.74 2.86 9.09
N PHE A 61 -8.64 2.65 8.14
CA PHE A 61 -9.70 3.61 7.81
C PHE A 61 -10.68 3.82 8.97
N SER A 62 -11.04 2.74 9.67
CA SER A 62 -11.88 2.78 10.87
C SER A 62 -11.25 3.58 12.01
N ASP A 63 -9.95 3.39 12.27
CA ASP A 63 -9.18 4.12 13.28
C ASP A 63 -9.15 5.63 12.97
N LEU A 64 -9.04 5.99 11.69
CA LEU A 64 -9.13 7.38 11.20
C LEU A 64 -10.56 7.93 11.18
N ARG A 65 -11.57 7.11 11.49
CA ARG A 65 -13.00 7.46 11.45
C ARG A 65 -13.46 7.91 10.06
N VAL A 66 -12.87 7.33 9.02
CA VAL A 66 -13.21 7.58 7.62
C VAL A 66 -13.79 6.29 7.04
N PRO A 67 -15.09 6.24 6.69
CA PRO A 67 -15.66 5.06 6.06
C PRO A 67 -15.13 4.94 4.63
N LEU A 68 -14.69 3.74 4.22
CA LEU A 68 -14.38 3.46 2.82
C LEU A 68 -15.60 3.74 1.93
N VAL A 69 -15.36 4.30 0.75
CA VAL A 69 -16.42 4.60 -0.20
C VAL A 69 -17.10 3.28 -0.60
N PRO A 70 -18.43 3.16 -0.42
CA PRO A 70 -19.14 1.97 -0.87
C PRO A 70 -19.25 1.97 -2.40
N LYS A 71 -19.72 0.87 -2.98
CA LYS A 71 -20.02 0.77 -4.43
C LYS A 71 -20.66 2.06 -4.96
N LEU A 72 -20.18 2.57 -6.10
CA LEU A 72 -20.61 3.88 -6.61
C LEU A 72 -22.12 4.01 -6.77
N SER A 73 -22.81 2.93 -7.14
CA SER A 73 -24.28 2.89 -7.25
C SER A 73 -25.00 3.32 -5.97
N ARG A 74 -24.40 3.09 -4.79
CA ARG A 74 -24.93 3.52 -3.48
C ARG A 74 -24.66 4.99 -3.18
N CYS A 75 -23.79 5.64 -3.96
CA CYS A 75 -23.42 7.05 -3.85
C CYS A 75 -24.07 7.92 -4.94
N MET A 76 -24.93 7.33 -5.79
CA MET A 76 -25.64 8.06 -6.84
C MET A 76 -26.92 8.67 -6.27
N TYR A 77 -27.01 10.00 -6.31
CA TYR A 77 -28.19 10.76 -5.91
C TYR A 77 -28.65 11.64 -7.08
N ASN A 78 -29.88 11.48 -7.54
CA ASN A 78 -30.42 12.24 -8.69
C ASN A 78 -29.49 12.21 -9.93
N CYS A 79 -28.97 11.02 -10.26
CA CYS A 79 -28.01 10.80 -11.34
C CYS A 79 -26.69 11.59 -11.20
N ARG A 80 -26.33 11.95 -9.96
CA ARG A 80 -25.07 12.62 -9.63
C ARG A 80 -24.35 11.83 -8.54
N LEU A 81 -23.08 11.52 -8.78
CA LEU A 81 -22.22 10.91 -7.78
C LEU A 81 -21.86 11.95 -6.72
N GLU A 82 -22.22 11.68 -5.47
CA GLU A 82 -21.91 12.54 -4.34
C GLU A 82 -21.46 11.71 -3.15
N ILE A 83 -20.22 11.95 -2.68
CA ILE A 83 -19.61 11.20 -1.59
C ILE A 83 -19.51 12.10 -0.37
N TRP A 84 -20.32 11.78 0.64
CA TRP A 84 -20.42 12.54 1.88
C TRP A 84 -20.24 11.62 3.10
N PRO A 85 -19.57 12.08 4.17
CA PRO A 85 -18.80 13.33 4.28
C PRO A 85 -17.45 13.27 3.54
N SER A 86 -16.87 14.44 3.24
CA SER A 86 -15.64 14.54 2.43
C SER A 86 -14.36 14.12 3.17
N LYS A 87 -14.32 14.24 4.51
CA LYS A 87 -13.22 13.69 5.35
C LYS A 87 -11.80 14.07 4.88
N ASP A 88 -11.66 15.20 4.19
CA ASP A 88 -10.41 15.65 3.58
C ASP A 88 -9.31 15.76 4.64
N TRP A 89 -9.64 16.39 5.78
CA TRP A 89 -8.68 16.60 6.86
C TRP A 89 -8.14 15.28 7.42
N GLU A 90 -9.03 14.33 7.72
CA GLU A 90 -8.62 13.04 8.26
C GLU A 90 -7.74 12.26 7.27
N LEU A 91 -8.07 12.29 5.98
CA LEU A 91 -7.26 11.65 4.93
C LEU A 91 -5.92 12.37 4.71
N GLU A 92 -5.89 13.69 4.73
CA GLU A 92 -4.66 14.48 4.60
C GLU A 92 -3.73 14.29 5.82
N SER A 93 -4.29 14.08 7.01
CA SER A 93 -3.55 13.99 8.28
C SER A 93 -2.62 12.77 8.42
N ILE A 94 -2.77 11.77 7.55
CA ILE A 94 -1.93 10.57 7.57
C ILE A 94 -0.55 10.82 6.96
N HIS A 95 -0.40 11.93 6.23
CA HIS A 95 0.80 12.28 5.49
C HIS A 95 1.65 13.30 6.27
N SER A 96 2.97 13.16 6.18
CA SER A 96 3.87 14.26 6.59
C SER A 96 3.66 15.47 5.68
N ILE A 97 4.08 16.64 6.12
CA ILE A 97 3.91 17.89 5.36
C ILE A 97 4.54 17.77 3.95
N GLU A 98 5.74 17.19 3.86
CA GLU A 98 6.45 16.95 2.59
C GLU A 98 5.63 16.08 1.62
N VAL A 99 5.03 15.00 2.12
CA VAL A 99 4.23 14.08 1.30
C VAL A 99 2.90 14.73 0.92
N LEU A 100 2.29 15.48 1.84
CA LEU A 100 1.00 16.11 1.63
C LEU A 100 1.02 17.12 0.48
N GLU A 101 2.09 17.89 0.32
CA GLU A 101 2.23 18.83 -0.80
C GLU A 101 2.28 18.10 -2.15
N VAL A 102 3.06 17.03 -2.22
CA VAL A 102 3.17 16.19 -3.43
C VAL A 102 1.83 15.50 -3.73
N VAL A 103 1.06 15.10 -2.70
CA VAL A 103 -0.32 14.60 -2.84
C VAL A 103 -1.26 15.68 -3.37
N ARG A 104 -1.17 16.93 -2.89
CA ARG A 104 -1.99 18.04 -3.38
C ARG A 104 -1.69 18.37 -4.85
N ASP A 105 -0.43 18.29 -5.26
CA ASP A 105 -0.04 18.40 -6.67
C ASP A 105 -0.70 17.31 -7.53
N HIS A 106 -0.69 16.05 -7.07
CA HIS A 106 -1.37 14.93 -7.74
C HIS A 106 -2.88 15.12 -7.85
N ILE A 107 -3.54 15.54 -6.77
CA ILE A 107 -4.97 15.84 -6.75
C ILE A 107 -5.29 16.94 -7.78
N SER A 108 -4.50 18.02 -7.77
CA SER A 108 -4.66 19.13 -8.71
C SER A 108 -4.48 18.67 -10.16
N ALA A 109 -3.50 17.82 -10.43
CA ALA A 109 -3.21 17.29 -11.76
C ALA A 109 -4.28 16.32 -12.27
N VAL A 110 -4.79 15.43 -11.41
CA VAL A 110 -5.78 14.41 -11.78
C VAL A 110 -7.18 14.99 -11.92
N ILE A 111 -7.56 15.91 -11.04
CA ILE A 111 -8.92 16.46 -11.00
C ILE A 111 -9.02 17.75 -11.85
N GLY A 112 -7.90 18.41 -12.13
CA GLY A 112 -7.86 19.70 -12.81
C GLY A 112 -8.23 20.88 -11.90
N LEU A 113 -8.25 20.68 -10.57
CA LEU A 113 -8.43 21.75 -9.59
C LEU A 113 -7.11 22.51 -9.38
N ARG A 114 -7.20 23.80 -9.09
CA ARG A 114 -6.05 24.54 -8.55
C ARG A 114 -5.92 24.25 -7.06
N ALA A 115 -4.68 24.23 -6.55
CA ALA A 115 -4.39 24.01 -5.13
C ALA A 115 -5.12 25.00 -4.19
N ASP A 116 -5.45 26.20 -4.68
CA ASP A 116 -6.17 27.26 -3.94
C ASP A 116 -7.67 27.31 -4.28
N SER A 117 -8.30 26.19 -4.64
CA SER A 117 -9.70 26.17 -5.06
C SER A 117 -10.62 26.69 -3.95
N SER A 118 -11.49 27.63 -4.32
CA SER A 118 -12.46 28.16 -3.38
C SER A 118 -13.49 27.11 -3.03
N VAL A 119 -14.18 27.32 -1.91
CA VAL A 119 -15.24 26.44 -1.45
C VAL A 119 -16.33 26.29 -2.53
N THR A 120 -16.62 27.36 -3.29
CA THR A 120 -17.51 27.34 -4.46
C THR A 120 -17.01 26.49 -5.63
N ASP A 121 -15.70 26.45 -5.87
CA ASP A 121 -15.11 25.63 -6.94
C ASP A 121 -15.22 24.13 -6.61
N ASN A 122 -15.15 23.77 -5.33
CA ASN A 122 -15.26 22.36 -4.89
C ASN A 122 -16.67 21.77 -5.10
N TRP A 123 -17.72 22.60 -5.12
CA TRP A 123 -19.08 22.16 -5.44
C TRP A 123 -19.43 22.23 -6.91
N ALA A 124 -18.56 22.81 -7.74
CA ALA A 124 -18.77 22.81 -9.17
C ALA A 124 -18.84 21.37 -9.69
N THR A 125 -19.80 21.15 -10.58
CA THR A 125 -20.06 19.84 -11.17
C THR A 125 -19.24 19.65 -12.43
N THR A 126 -18.77 18.43 -12.63
CA THR A 126 -18.10 17.98 -13.84
C THR A 126 -18.69 16.64 -14.29
N GLU A 127 -18.34 16.22 -15.49
CA GLU A 127 -18.72 14.93 -16.06
C GLU A 127 -17.48 14.09 -16.30
N ILE A 128 -17.56 12.80 -15.96
CA ILE A 128 -16.45 11.87 -16.10
C ILE A 128 -16.97 10.49 -16.49
N GLN A 129 -16.28 9.83 -17.42
CA GLN A 129 -16.54 8.43 -17.76
C GLN A 129 -16.24 7.54 -16.54
N GLN A 130 -17.17 6.64 -16.20
CA GLN A 130 -17.01 5.71 -15.07
C GLN A 130 -15.72 4.89 -15.19
N LEU A 131 -15.41 4.42 -16.39
CA LEU A 131 -14.20 3.64 -16.64
C LEU A 131 -12.94 4.49 -16.45
N HIS A 132 -12.97 5.77 -16.84
CA HIS A 132 -11.88 6.70 -16.58
C HIS A 132 -11.70 6.97 -15.09
N LEU A 133 -12.80 7.16 -14.34
CA LEU A 133 -12.76 7.34 -12.89
C LEU A 133 -12.17 6.11 -12.17
N GLY A 134 -12.51 4.90 -12.62
CA GLY A 134 -11.93 3.66 -12.09
C GLY A 134 -10.42 3.57 -12.34
N ARG A 135 -9.96 3.94 -13.53
CA ARG A 135 -8.52 4.01 -13.85
C ARG A 135 -7.80 5.06 -13.00
N LEU A 136 -8.40 6.24 -12.80
CA LEU A 136 -7.85 7.28 -11.95
C LEU A 136 -7.73 6.84 -10.49
N TYR A 137 -8.73 6.13 -9.98
CA TYR A 137 -8.73 5.58 -8.63
C TYR A 137 -7.62 4.55 -8.44
N ALA A 138 -7.52 3.56 -9.33
CA ALA A 138 -6.45 2.55 -9.28
C ALA A 138 -5.06 3.18 -9.43
N ALA A 139 -4.89 4.15 -10.33
CA ALA A 139 -3.65 4.90 -10.49
C ALA A 139 -3.30 5.70 -9.22
N SER A 140 -4.30 6.26 -8.53
CA SER A 140 -4.10 7.00 -7.29
C SER A 140 -3.75 6.07 -6.11
N ILE A 141 -4.22 4.82 -6.10
CA ILE A 141 -3.74 3.80 -5.15
C ILE A 141 -2.25 3.53 -5.40
N LEU A 142 -1.86 3.26 -6.64
CA LEU A 142 -0.46 3.04 -6.99
C LEU A 142 0.41 4.25 -6.67
N TYR A 143 -0.13 5.47 -6.85
CA TYR A 143 0.55 6.71 -6.48
C TYR A 143 0.78 6.82 -4.96
N GLY A 144 -0.24 6.53 -4.15
CA GLY A 144 -0.10 6.52 -2.69
C GLY A 144 0.89 5.46 -2.18
N TYR A 145 0.90 4.29 -2.82
CA TYR A 145 1.89 3.24 -2.56
C TYR A 145 3.30 3.69 -2.96
N PHE A 146 3.44 4.29 -4.15
CA PHE A 146 4.67 4.87 -4.67
C PHE A 146 5.26 5.90 -3.71
N LEU A 147 4.47 6.88 -3.28
CA LEU A 147 4.95 7.94 -2.38
C LEU A 147 5.42 7.38 -1.05
N LYS A 148 4.73 6.38 -0.52
CA LYS A 148 5.14 5.72 0.71
C LYS A 148 6.48 4.98 0.53
N SER A 149 6.66 4.28 -0.58
CA SER A 149 7.93 3.64 -0.95
C SER A 149 9.06 4.66 -1.11
N ALA A 150 8.82 5.73 -1.87
CA ALA A 150 9.80 6.78 -2.15
C ALA A 150 10.20 7.55 -0.88
N SER A 151 9.24 7.93 -0.04
CA SER A 151 9.49 8.59 1.24
C SER A 151 10.31 7.71 2.18
N SER A 152 9.99 6.41 2.27
CA SER A 152 10.72 5.47 3.12
C SER A 152 12.16 5.28 2.64
N ARG A 153 12.35 5.18 1.32
CA ARG A 153 13.68 5.13 0.69
C ARG A 153 14.48 6.41 0.95
N HIS A 154 13.87 7.58 0.73
CA HIS A 154 14.49 8.88 0.96
C HIS A 154 14.98 9.00 2.41
N GLN A 155 14.11 8.67 3.37
CA GLN A 155 14.46 8.66 4.79
C GLN A 155 15.64 7.74 5.07
N LEU A 156 15.63 6.51 4.55
CA LEU A 156 16.73 5.56 4.74
C LEU A 156 18.07 6.12 4.19
N GLU A 157 18.07 6.69 3.00
CA GLU A 157 19.27 7.29 2.37
C GLU A 157 19.81 8.47 3.18
N ARG A 158 18.94 9.34 3.70
CA ARG A 158 19.32 10.44 4.60
C ARG A 158 19.96 9.90 5.88
N CYS A 159 19.39 8.85 6.45
CA CYS A 159 19.90 8.22 7.68
C CYS A 159 21.29 7.62 7.46
N LEU A 160 21.51 6.90 6.35
CA LEU A 160 22.81 6.34 6.00
C LEU A 160 23.88 7.43 5.78
N THR A 161 23.51 8.51 5.10
CA THR A 161 24.40 9.66 4.85
C THR A 161 24.83 10.31 6.17
N LEU A 162 23.89 10.50 7.10
CA LEU A 162 24.17 11.06 8.43
C LEU A 162 25.08 10.15 9.27
N VAL A 163 24.87 8.83 9.22
CA VAL A 163 25.75 7.84 9.87
C VAL A 163 27.17 7.93 9.30
N HIS A 164 27.31 8.04 7.97
CA HIS A 164 28.62 8.15 7.31
C HIS A 164 29.36 9.43 7.70
N GLN A 165 28.66 10.56 7.72
CA GLN A 165 29.22 11.85 8.10
C GLN A 165 29.67 11.90 9.57
N LYS A 166 28.95 11.22 10.48
CA LYS A 166 29.28 11.20 11.91
C LYS A 166 30.39 10.20 12.27
N ARG A 167 30.52 9.09 11.52
CA ARG A 167 31.64 8.14 11.68
C ARG A 167 33.00 8.76 11.30
N LEU A 168 32.98 9.70 10.35
CA LEU A 168 34.15 10.51 10.01
C LEU A 168 34.49 11.53 11.11
N ASN A 169 33.49 11.99 11.88
CA ASN A 169 33.66 13.07 12.84
C ASN A 169 34.01 12.61 14.27
N HIS A 170 33.42 11.55 14.86
CA HIS A 170 33.77 11.11 16.23
C HIS A 170 33.71 9.57 16.44
N ARG A 171 34.68 9.05 17.21
CA ARG A 171 34.97 7.60 17.41
C ARG A 171 34.07 6.87 18.42
N ASN A 172 33.19 7.55 19.16
CA ASN A 172 32.37 6.93 20.20
C ASN A 172 30.91 7.39 20.11
N SER A 173 30.00 6.56 19.60
CA SER A 173 28.54 6.79 19.77
C SER A 173 27.71 5.56 19.38
N LEU A 174 27.67 4.57 20.27
CA LEU A 174 26.73 3.44 20.20
C LEU A 174 25.31 3.78 20.71
N GLN A 175 25.05 5.04 21.11
CA GLN A 175 23.76 5.47 21.70
C GLN A 175 22.78 6.08 20.67
N PHE A 176 23.06 6.01 19.37
CA PHE A 176 22.29 6.77 18.35
C PHE A 176 21.09 6.04 17.75
N LEU A 177 21.03 4.71 17.85
CA LEU A 177 20.01 3.93 17.12
C LEU A 177 18.57 4.20 17.62
N ASP A 178 18.41 4.66 18.86
CA ASP A 178 17.12 4.94 19.50
C ASP A 178 16.53 6.33 19.21
N LEU A 179 17.25 7.22 18.50
CA LEU A 179 16.81 8.61 18.25
C LEU A 179 16.58 8.94 16.76
N LEU A 180 16.57 7.93 15.89
CA LEU A 180 16.32 8.11 14.46
C LEU A 180 14.82 8.35 14.19
N PRO A 181 14.44 9.34 13.36
CA PRO A 181 13.04 9.55 12.95
C PRO A 181 12.47 8.37 12.15
N CYS A 182 13.33 7.47 11.67
CA CYS A 182 12.92 6.22 11.05
C CYS A 182 12.27 5.34 12.11
N GLY A 183 10.95 5.16 11.98
CA GLY A 183 10.18 4.15 12.70
C GLY A 183 10.55 2.73 12.30
N ILE A 184 11.82 2.34 12.34
CA ILE A 184 12.22 0.95 12.38
C ILE A 184 11.87 0.47 13.80
N LYS A 185 10.59 0.21 14.03
CA LYS A 185 10.13 -0.55 15.18
C LYS A 185 10.61 -1.98 14.95
N SER A 186 11.80 -2.29 15.47
CA SER A 186 12.20 -3.67 15.71
C SER A 186 11.09 -4.35 16.51
N LEU A 187 10.32 -5.21 15.86
CA LEU A 187 9.23 -5.97 16.46
C LEU A 187 9.78 -7.11 17.32
N VAL A 188 10.52 -6.81 18.38
CA VAL A 188 10.63 -7.68 19.56
C VAL A 188 10.86 -6.83 20.81
N LEU A 189 9.90 -6.93 21.73
CA LEU A 189 9.97 -6.72 23.19
C LEU A 189 9.08 -5.58 23.71
N GLY A 190 7.94 -5.98 24.27
CA GLY A 190 7.03 -5.10 24.98
C GLY A 190 7.64 -4.52 26.24
N ARG A 191 7.51 -3.20 26.41
CA ARG A 191 7.24 -2.52 27.70
C ARG A 191 6.91 -1.05 27.42
N PHE A 192 5.75 -0.59 27.90
CA PHE A 192 5.40 0.82 27.99
C PHE A 192 6.28 1.51 29.04
N SER A 193 6.88 2.65 28.71
CA SER A 193 7.21 3.69 29.70
C SER A 193 7.17 5.06 29.03
N ASP A 194 6.32 5.94 29.55
CA ASP A 194 6.36 7.39 29.37
C ASP A 194 7.71 7.97 29.79
N VAL A 195 8.31 8.85 28.98
CA VAL A 195 9.04 10.04 29.48
C VAL A 195 8.96 11.18 28.44
N GLN A 196 8.27 12.25 28.85
CA GLN A 196 8.43 13.67 28.53
C GLN A 196 9.47 14.08 27.46
N SER A 197 9.00 14.67 26.36
CA SER A 197 9.81 15.46 25.43
C SER A 197 9.80 16.94 25.81
N VAL A 198 10.99 17.52 26.01
CA VAL A 198 11.18 18.97 26.10
C VAL A 198 11.47 19.50 24.69
N PRO A 199 10.76 20.54 24.18
CA PRO A 199 11.10 21.12 22.89
C PRO A 199 12.20 22.17 23.10
N LEU A 200 13.40 21.93 22.55
CA LEU A 200 14.36 22.99 22.32
C LEU A 200 14.04 23.63 20.97
N GLY A 201 13.61 24.90 21.02
CA GLY A 201 12.98 25.62 19.92
C GLY A 201 13.74 25.56 18.59
N GLN A 202 12.99 25.35 17.52
CA GLN A 202 13.48 25.40 16.14
C GLN A 202 12.64 26.41 15.35
N GLY A 203 13.34 27.39 14.77
CA GLY A 203 12.75 28.41 13.92
C GLY A 203 12.22 27.86 12.59
N PRO A 204 11.44 28.67 11.86
CA PRO A 204 10.63 28.23 10.71
C PRO A 204 11.44 27.74 9.48
N GLY A 205 12.72 28.09 9.36
CA GLY A 205 13.52 27.80 8.15
C GLY A 205 14.02 26.35 7.98
N ARG A 206 13.75 25.43 8.92
CA ARG A 206 14.16 24.02 8.79
C ARG A 206 13.13 23.16 8.03
N GLN A 207 11.83 23.53 8.10
CA GLN A 207 10.75 22.78 7.45
C GLN A 207 10.75 23.00 5.93
N GLU A 208 10.90 24.23 5.45
CA GLU A 208 10.92 24.54 4.00
C GLU A 208 12.01 23.78 3.23
N LYS A 209 13.16 23.52 3.88
CA LYS A 209 14.25 22.76 3.27
C LYS A 209 13.93 21.27 3.14
N ASP A 210 13.26 20.71 4.14
CA ASP A 210 12.82 19.32 4.15
C ASP A 210 11.72 19.05 3.08
N LEU A 211 10.85 20.05 2.82
CA LEU A 211 9.79 20.00 1.79
C LEU A 211 10.33 19.86 0.36
N GLU A 212 11.24 20.74 -0.05
CA GLU A 212 11.77 20.72 -1.41
C GLU A 212 12.66 19.48 -1.65
N GLU A 213 13.24 18.91 -0.58
CA GLU A 213 14.09 17.72 -0.65
C GLU A 213 13.31 16.48 -1.16
N LEU A 214 12.12 16.17 -0.62
CA LEU A 214 11.35 15.00 -1.09
C LEU A 214 10.83 15.18 -2.52
N ARG A 215 10.37 16.38 -2.86
CA ARG A 215 9.86 16.69 -4.20
C ARG A 215 10.96 16.57 -5.25
N CYS A 216 12.11 17.19 -5.02
CA CYS A 216 13.27 17.05 -5.90
C CYS A 216 13.75 15.60 -5.98
N TYR A 217 13.71 14.87 -4.87
CA TYR A 217 14.08 13.46 -4.82
C TYR A 217 13.21 12.59 -5.74
N VAL A 218 11.89 12.73 -5.64
CA VAL A 218 10.92 12.02 -6.48
C VAL A 218 11.07 12.40 -7.96
N MET A 219 11.23 13.70 -8.25
CA MET A 219 11.42 14.19 -9.63
C MET A 219 12.76 13.76 -10.25
N GLY A 220 13.74 13.41 -9.41
CA GLY A 220 15.06 12.92 -9.85
C GLY A 220 15.09 11.44 -10.21
N PHE A 221 13.99 10.69 -10.04
CA PHE A 221 13.98 9.27 -10.35
C PHE A 221 14.06 8.99 -11.85
N ASP A 222 14.86 7.99 -12.20
CA ASP A 222 14.79 7.37 -13.52
C ASP A 222 13.49 6.53 -13.65
N PRO A 223 13.04 6.24 -14.89
CA PRO A 223 11.82 5.48 -15.12
C PRO A 223 11.78 4.09 -14.45
N GLU A 224 12.93 3.41 -14.32
CA GLU A 224 12.98 2.11 -13.68
C GLU A 224 12.79 2.23 -12.16
N THR A 225 13.40 3.24 -11.54
CA THR A 225 13.24 3.52 -10.11
C THR A 225 11.80 3.95 -9.77
N LEU A 226 11.18 4.76 -10.62
CA LEU A 226 9.74 5.07 -10.52
C LEU A 226 8.90 3.79 -10.55
N GLN A 227 9.13 2.93 -11.56
CA GLN A 227 8.38 1.69 -11.71
C GLN A 227 8.57 0.75 -10.51
N ARG A 228 9.81 0.60 -10.00
CA ARG A 228 10.08 -0.23 -8.82
C ARG A 228 9.34 0.28 -7.57
N CYS A 229 9.29 1.60 -7.37
CA CYS A 229 8.60 2.17 -6.21
C CYS A 229 7.07 2.09 -6.34
N ALA A 230 6.53 2.13 -7.55
CA ALA A 230 5.10 2.05 -7.79
C ALA A 230 4.56 0.60 -7.86
N LYS A 231 5.42 -0.40 -8.07
CA LYS A 231 5.02 -1.80 -8.18
C LYS A 231 4.73 -2.41 -6.80
N PRO A 232 3.53 -2.98 -6.55
CA PRO A 232 3.27 -3.80 -5.36
C PRO A 232 4.26 -4.97 -5.31
N ARG A 233 4.80 -5.29 -4.13
CA ARG A 233 5.81 -6.36 -3.98
C ARG A 233 5.21 -7.75 -4.14
N SER A 234 3.94 -7.90 -3.77
CA SER A 234 3.24 -9.18 -3.68
C SER A 234 2.08 -9.30 -4.67
N LYS A 235 1.80 -10.54 -5.10
CA LYS A 235 0.64 -10.86 -5.93
C LYS A 235 -0.66 -10.57 -5.19
N GLU A 236 -0.67 -10.80 -3.89
CA GLU A 236 -1.77 -10.52 -2.98
C GLU A 236 -2.10 -9.03 -2.98
N ALA A 237 -1.11 -8.13 -2.86
CA ALA A 237 -1.33 -6.70 -2.93
C ALA A 237 -1.84 -6.26 -4.31
N ALA A 238 -1.25 -6.77 -5.39
CA ALA A 238 -1.69 -6.44 -6.75
C ALA A 238 -3.16 -6.85 -7.00
N HIS A 239 -3.53 -8.07 -6.61
CA HIS A 239 -4.89 -8.58 -6.74
C HIS A 239 -5.87 -7.84 -5.83
N LEU A 240 -5.45 -7.43 -4.63
CA LEU A 240 -6.26 -6.63 -3.73
C LEU A 240 -6.61 -5.24 -4.32
N ILE A 241 -5.66 -4.58 -5.00
CA ILE A 241 -5.93 -3.31 -5.72
C ILE A 241 -6.96 -3.53 -6.83
N GLU A 242 -6.77 -4.59 -7.62
CA GLU A 242 -7.68 -4.96 -8.71
C GLU A 242 -9.08 -5.24 -8.18
N ARG A 243 -9.22 -6.14 -7.19
CA ARG A 243 -10.51 -6.52 -6.61
C ARG A 243 -11.22 -5.35 -5.94
N HIS A 244 -10.51 -4.51 -5.19
CA HIS A 244 -11.10 -3.33 -4.56
C HIS A 244 -11.61 -2.33 -5.61
N SER A 245 -10.81 -2.08 -6.66
CA SER A 245 -11.22 -1.20 -7.76
C SER A 245 -12.41 -1.79 -8.52
N CYS A 246 -12.38 -3.08 -8.87
CA CYS A 246 -13.49 -3.76 -9.53
C CYS A 246 -14.76 -3.77 -8.67
N ALA A 247 -14.64 -3.95 -7.35
CA ALA A 247 -15.80 -3.92 -6.45
C ALA A 247 -16.42 -2.52 -6.36
N LEU A 248 -15.62 -1.46 -6.48
CA LEU A 248 -16.06 -0.07 -6.40
C LEU A 248 -16.74 0.39 -7.70
N PHE A 249 -16.16 0.02 -8.86
CA PHE A 249 -16.56 0.52 -10.19
C PHE A 249 -17.25 -0.50 -11.10
N GLY A 250 -17.23 -1.80 -10.77
CA GLY A 250 -17.77 -2.87 -11.62
C GLY A 250 -19.26 -3.10 -11.44
N ASP A 251 -19.88 -3.64 -12.49
CA ASP A 251 -21.29 -4.09 -12.50
C ASP A 251 -21.42 -5.54 -12.00
N GLU A 252 -22.46 -5.82 -11.21
CA GLU A 252 -22.73 -7.13 -10.60
C GLU A 252 -23.06 -8.22 -11.63
N GLN A 253 -23.40 -7.86 -12.88
CA GLN A 253 -23.90 -8.83 -13.86
C GLN A 253 -22.87 -9.45 -14.80
N THR A 254 -21.68 -8.87 -15.02
CA THR A 254 -20.72 -9.46 -15.99
C THR A 254 -19.22 -9.29 -15.71
N GLY A 255 -18.77 -8.57 -14.68
CA GLY A 255 -17.32 -8.36 -14.46
C GLY A 255 -16.61 -7.63 -15.62
N ILE A 256 -17.37 -7.08 -16.56
CA ILE A 256 -16.92 -6.25 -17.68
C ILE A 256 -17.87 -5.04 -17.73
N PRO A 257 -17.35 -3.80 -17.78
CA PRO A 257 -18.19 -2.62 -17.98
C PRO A 257 -18.71 -2.62 -19.41
N GLN A 258 -19.93 -3.11 -19.65
CA GLN A 258 -20.49 -3.18 -21.01
C GLN A 258 -21.04 -1.82 -21.51
N THR A 259 -21.15 -0.81 -20.64
CA THR A 259 -21.45 0.57 -21.03
C THR A 259 -20.58 1.52 -20.22
N ASP A 260 -19.73 2.29 -20.90
CA ASP A 260 -18.99 3.39 -20.29
C ASP A 260 -19.96 4.55 -20.01
N GLU A 261 -20.59 4.51 -18.84
CA GLU A 261 -21.56 5.51 -18.40
C GLU A 261 -20.85 6.83 -18.04
N VAL A 262 -21.42 7.95 -18.50
CA VAL A 262 -20.96 9.29 -18.10
C VAL A 262 -21.60 9.65 -16.76
N ILE A 263 -20.77 9.81 -15.74
CA ILE A 263 -21.18 10.16 -14.39
C ILE A 263 -21.00 11.65 -14.19
N ARG A 264 -22.07 12.34 -13.79
CA ARG A 264 -21.98 13.71 -13.27
C ARG A 264 -21.56 13.68 -11.81
N THR A 265 -20.56 14.46 -11.41
CA THR A 265 -20.00 14.45 -10.04
C THR A 265 -19.52 15.84 -9.63
N SER A 266 -19.26 16.06 -8.34
CA SER A 266 -18.55 17.25 -7.85
C SER A 266 -17.05 17.04 -7.78
N PHE A 267 -16.32 18.15 -7.89
CA PHE A 267 -14.89 18.19 -7.57
C PHE A 267 -14.58 17.74 -6.13
N SER A 268 -15.44 18.04 -5.16
CA SER A 268 -15.32 17.53 -3.79
C SER A 268 -15.40 16.00 -3.71
N SER A 269 -16.28 15.37 -4.48
CA SER A 269 -16.41 13.91 -4.50
C SER A 269 -15.23 13.24 -5.21
N LEU A 270 -14.72 13.86 -6.28
CA LEU A 270 -13.48 13.43 -6.91
C LEU A 270 -12.29 13.54 -5.95
N LYS A 271 -12.17 14.65 -5.22
CA LYS A 271 -11.12 14.87 -4.23
C LYS A 271 -11.16 13.80 -3.13
N ARG A 272 -12.36 13.52 -2.60
CA ARG A 272 -12.60 12.44 -1.62
C ARG A 272 -12.12 11.07 -2.13
N LEU A 273 -12.44 10.72 -3.38
CA LEU A 273 -12.02 9.46 -4.00
C LEU A 273 -10.51 9.36 -4.17
N VAL A 274 -9.88 10.43 -4.67
CA VAL A 274 -8.43 10.45 -4.89
C VAL A 274 -7.69 10.38 -3.55
N LEU A 275 -8.12 11.15 -2.53
CA LEU A 275 -7.55 11.08 -1.19
C LEU A 275 -7.71 9.68 -0.56
N GLU A 276 -8.87 9.04 -0.73
CA GLU A 276 -9.05 7.65 -0.28
C GLU A 276 -8.08 6.69 -0.96
N ALA A 277 -7.98 6.78 -2.28
CA ALA A 277 -7.10 5.94 -3.07
C ALA A 277 -5.64 6.10 -2.63
N VAL A 278 -5.17 7.33 -2.46
CA VAL A 278 -3.82 7.63 -1.98
C VAL A 278 -3.60 7.04 -0.59
N ALA A 279 -4.54 7.24 0.34
CA ALA A 279 -4.47 6.67 1.69
C ALA A 279 -4.44 5.13 1.66
N PHE A 280 -5.30 4.52 0.84
CA PHE A 280 -5.37 3.08 0.65
C PHE A 280 -4.04 2.52 0.16
N GLY A 281 -3.42 3.15 -0.85
CA GLY A 281 -2.11 2.78 -1.35
C GLY A 281 -1.00 2.89 -0.30
N SER A 282 -1.00 3.98 0.48
CA SER A 282 -0.05 4.17 1.57
C SER A 282 -0.20 3.10 2.67
N PHE A 283 -1.43 2.76 3.08
CA PHE A 283 -1.66 1.68 4.06
C PHE A 283 -1.31 0.31 3.50
N LEU A 284 -1.61 0.06 2.23
CA LEU A 284 -1.26 -1.20 1.57
C LEU A 284 0.25 -1.45 1.61
N TRP A 285 1.06 -0.42 1.39
CA TRP A 285 2.52 -0.53 1.49
C TRP A 285 2.99 -0.97 2.90
N ASP A 286 2.46 -0.33 3.96
CA ASP A 286 2.77 -0.67 5.36
C ASP A 286 2.30 -2.10 5.71
N ILE A 287 1.09 -2.47 5.27
CA ILE A 287 0.45 -3.74 5.60
C ILE A 287 1.11 -4.89 4.85
N GLU A 288 1.45 -4.70 3.59
CA GLU A 288 2.18 -5.70 2.81
C GLU A 288 3.54 -6.00 3.45
N GLU A 289 4.28 -4.98 3.91
CA GLU A 289 5.54 -5.18 4.62
C GLU A 289 5.32 -6.00 5.89
N TYR A 290 4.29 -5.68 6.66
CA TYR A 290 3.97 -6.41 7.89
C TYR A 290 3.53 -7.86 7.65
N VAL A 291 2.60 -8.08 6.73
CA VAL A 291 2.02 -9.40 6.44
C VAL A 291 3.06 -10.34 5.82
N ASP A 292 3.99 -9.81 5.03
CA ASP A 292 5.09 -10.59 4.47
C ASP A 292 5.96 -11.25 5.56
N THR A 293 6.16 -10.58 6.70
CA THR A 293 6.91 -11.15 7.83
C THR A 293 6.24 -12.37 8.47
N VAL A 294 4.93 -12.55 8.28
CA VAL A 294 4.12 -13.62 8.90
C VAL A 294 3.78 -14.72 7.92
N TYR A 295 3.34 -14.37 6.71
CA TYR A 295 2.74 -15.30 5.75
C TYR A 295 3.64 -15.64 4.55
N LYS A 296 4.75 -14.93 4.35
CA LYS A 296 5.65 -15.03 3.17
C LYS A 296 4.86 -14.85 1.87
N LEU A 297 4.67 -13.60 1.48
CA LEU A 297 3.90 -13.26 0.29
C LEU A 297 4.62 -13.70 -0.99
N LYS A 298 3.88 -13.84 -2.08
CA LYS A 298 4.45 -14.25 -3.36
C LYS A 298 4.91 -13.05 -4.14
N ASP A 299 6.15 -13.08 -4.62
CA ASP A 299 6.69 -12.03 -5.49
C ASP A 299 5.78 -11.77 -6.70
N ASN A 300 5.50 -10.49 -6.92
CA ASN A 300 4.80 -9.96 -8.08
C ASN A 300 5.75 -9.63 -9.23
#